data_AF-A0A817IZS0-F1
#
_entry.id   AF-A0A817IZS0-F1
#
_cell.length_a   1.000
_cell.length_b   1.000
_cell.length_c   1.000
_cell.angle_alpha   90.00
_cell.angle_beta   90.00
_cell.angle_gamma   90.00
#
_symmetry.space_group_name_H-M   'P 1'
#
loop_
_entity.id
_entity.type
_entity.pdbx_description
1 polymer ?
#
loop_
_entity_poly.entity_id
_entity_poly.type
_entity_poly.pdbx_seq_one_letter_code
_entity_poly.pdbx_strand_id
1 'polypeptide(L)'
;MPTTYSNLSTSPVFFPPRYVERCGNASSDFCPTNHKQYQQCTDIENETIEDGENETNSNYSTVHIKHEKKYKKGDSYERHSYSIKCVNHNKDESKSLQYSREEKFLLPVTLAACVTVSSQHLHPRNTLCTARRGDFIGAYYQLELHNKVKTAADLVSAAAEGIIKEGTRLGKIHEAKSLSQQLLAFKHSGDGKCINYHKIPSEIGEICVNLYTQDSFWYKRINHVLRTVANITLEKVKTLGPFCYLLYYYLLNNSTTDILTVYRSLNLTDKERQKFMSDKVKLTSFISTSRSRKVAEFYDGNTLLIIDLNMQSDMFATKSCGANISSLSAFPVEEEFLIWPGTEFHFVKYVYHMAKKKHFIHLKALKKKSHSSISSV
;
A
#
# COMPACT_ATOMS: atom_id res chain seq x y z
N MET A 1 20.98 -61.23 -8.47
CA MET A 1 19.81 -60.80 -9.26
C MET A 1 19.52 -59.35 -8.91
N PRO A 2 19.40 -58.45 -9.91
CA PRO A 2 20.18 -57.22 -9.94
C PRO A 2 19.43 -55.96 -9.50
N THR A 3 20.25 -54.98 -9.12
CA THR A 3 20.03 -53.56 -8.91
C THR A 3 19.51 -52.85 -10.17
N THR A 4 18.57 -51.90 -10.00
CA THR A 4 18.44 -50.74 -10.89
C THR A 4 17.98 -49.51 -10.12
N TYR A 5 18.90 -48.56 -9.99
CA TYR A 5 18.66 -47.16 -9.68
C TYR A 5 18.04 -46.47 -10.91
N SER A 6 17.02 -45.63 -10.71
CA SER A 6 16.59 -44.62 -11.69
C SER A 6 16.85 -43.22 -11.13
N ASN A 7 17.98 -42.66 -11.54
CA ASN A 7 18.29 -41.24 -11.43
C ASN A 7 17.45 -40.47 -12.45
N LEU A 8 16.62 -39.52 -11.99
CA LEU A 8 16.09 -38.45 -12.83
C LEU A 8 16.58 -37.11 -12.28
N SER A 9 17.77 -36.75 -12.76
CA SER A 9 18.31 -35.40 -12.72
C SER A 9 17.45 -34.52 -13.63
N THR A 10 16.75 -33.55 -13.05
CA THR A 10 16.09 -32.47 -13.79
C THR A 10 16.90 -31.21 -13.60
N SER A 11 17.82 -30.98 -14.53
CA SER A 11 18.50 -29.69 -14.68
C SER A 11 17.46 -28.62 -15.05
N PRO A 12 17.49 -27.42 -14.43
CA PRO A 12 16.60 -26.34 -14.83
C PRO A 12 16.98 -25.84 -16.22
N VAL A 13 15.97 -25.78 -17.09
CA VAL A 13 16.04 -25.20 -18.44
C VAL A 13 16.42 -23.73 -18.30
N PHE A 14 17.64 -23.41 -18.75
CA PHE A 14 18.16 -22.06 -18.84
C PHE A 14 17.49 -21.37 -20.03
N PHE A 15 16.55 -20.47 -19.78
CA PHE A 15 16.04 -19.57 -20.82
C PHE A 15 17.08 -18.45 -21.02
N PRO A 16 17.66 -18.29 -22.22
CA PRO A 16 18.51 -17.14 -22.47
C PRO A 16 17.67 -15.86 -22.44
N PRO A 17 18.22 -14.73 -21.93
CA PRO A 17 17.56 -13.44 -22.03
C PRO A 17 17.29 -13.10 -23.50
N ARG A 18 16.11 -12.53 -23.76
CA ARG A 18 15.78 -11.97 -25.07
C ARG A 18 16.83 -10.92 -25.42
N TYR A 19 17.66 -11.24 -26.41
CA TYR A 19 18.54 -10.29 -27.05
C TYR A 19 17.71 -9.12 -27.56
N VAL A 20 18.02 -7.91 -27.08
CA VAL A 20 17.68 -6.69 -27.81
C VAL A 20 18.71 -6.59 -28.93
N GLU A 21 18.28 -6.74 -30.18
CA GLU A 21 19.13 -6.50 -31.33
C GLU A 21 19.63 -5.05 -31.29
N ARG A 22 20.95 -4.89 -31.10
CA ARG A 22 21.63 -3.64 -31.41
C ARG A 22 21.71 -3.54 -32.94
N CYS A 23 20.85 -2.72 -33.53
CA CYS A 23 21.10 -2.22 -34.89
C CYS A 23 22.34 -1.30 -34.84
N GLY A 24 23.46 -1.83 -35.33
CA GLY A 24 24.66 -1.06 -35.58
C GLY A 24 24.64 -0.43 -36.97
N ASN A 25 25.02 0.84 -36.98
CA ASN A 25 25.58 1.64 -38.08
C ASN A 25 24.63 2.48 -38.95
N ALA A 26 24.81 3.79 -38.74
CA ALA A 26 24.98 4.83 -39.75
C ALA A 26 23.78 5.18 -40.63
N SER A 27 22.94 6.08 -40.12
CA SER A 27 22.59 7.32 -40.83
C SER A 27 22.01 8.31 -39.82
N SER A 28 22.45 9.56 -39.94
CA SER A 28 21.83 10.70 -39.29
C SER A 28 20.37 10.81 -39.73
N ASP A 29 19.54 11.27 -38.79
CA ASP A 29 18.11 11.57 -38.90
C ASP A 29 17.18 10.47 -38.40
N PHE A 30 16.29 10.89 -37.49
CA PHE A 30 15.33 10.13 -36.67
C PHE A 30 15.88 9.50 -35.39
N CYS A 31 15.93 10.31 -34.32
CA CYS A 31 15.72 9.82 -32.95
C CYS A 31 14.20 9.68 -32.73
N PRO A 32 13.62 8.46 -32.70
CA PRO A 32 12.27 8.31 -32.18
C PRO A 32 12.36 8.58 -30.67
N THR A 33 11.74 9.66 -30.23
CA THR A 33 11.63 10.05 -28.81
C THR A 33 11.24 8.85 -27.93
N ASN A 34 12.14 8.44 -27.04
CA ASN A 34 11.96 7.37 -26.02
C ASN A 34 10.78 7.58 -25.05
N HIS A 35 10.04 8.68 -25.16
CA HIS A 35 8.97 9.09 -24.23
C HIS A 35 7.80 8.09 -24.09
N LYS A 36 7.53 7.24 -25.09
CA LYS A 36 6.43 6.26 -25.01
C LYS A 36 6.75 5.06 -24.13
N GLN A 37 8.02 4.72 -23.90
CA GLN A 37 8.39 3.55 -23.10
C GLN A 37 8.24 3.81 -21.59
N TYR A 38 8.66 4.98 -21.09
CA TYR A 38 8.56 5.33 -19.66
C TYR A 38 7.11 5.43 -19.13
N GLN A 39 6.14 5.72 -20.00
CA GLN A 39 4.72 5.76 -19.60
C GLN A 39 4.16 4.37 -19.27
N GLN A 40 4.78 3.30 -19.78
CA GLN A 40 4.32 1.92 -19.57
C GLN A 40 4.96 1.25 -18.35
N CYS A 41 6.03 1.84 -17.81
CA CYS A 41 6.79 1.31 -16.69
C CYS A 41 6.22 1.79 -15.34
N THR A 42 6.38 0.96 -14.31
CA THR A 42 6.13 1.36 -12.91
C THR A 42 7.15 2.41 -12.47
N ASP A 43 6.88 3.14 -11.39
CA ASP A 43 7.84 4.13 -10.87
C ASP A 43 9.20 3.48 -10.57
N ILE A 44 9.16 2.26 -10.02
CA ILE A 44 10.36 1.49 -9.69
C ILE A 44 11.08 0.96 -10.93
N GLU A 45 10.35 0.57 -11.97
CA GLU A 45 10.96 0.19 -13.26
C GLU A 45 11.69 1.40 -13.87
N ASN A 46 11.11 2.60 -13.77
CA ASN A 46 11.76 3.83 -14.21
C ASN A 46 13.02 4.15 -13.37
N GLU A 47 12.95 4.10 -12.03
CA GLU A 47 14.12 4.25 -11.14
C GLU A 47 15.24 3.27 -11.54
N THR A 48 14.88 2.00 -11.77
CA THR A 48 15.85 0.95 -12.10
C THR A 48 16.50 1.18 -13.47
N ILE A 49 15.76 1.72 -14.44
CA ILE A 49 16.29 2.09 -15.76
C ILE A 49 17.27 3.25 -15.62
N GLU A 50 16.88 4.30 -14.89
CA GLU A 50 17.73 5.48 -14.65
C GLU A 50 19.03 5.10 -13.93
N ASP A 51 18.96 4.25 -12.91
CA ASP A 51 20.15 3.75 -12.21
C ASP A 51 21.08 2.97 -13.15
N GLY A 52 20.53 2.11 -14.01
CA GLY A 52 21.31 1.35 -15.00
C GLY A 52 21.95 2.22 -16.09
N GLU A 53 21.26 3.28 -16.52
CA GLU A 53 21.80 4.26 -17.48
C GLU A 53 22.90 5.13 -16.88
N ASN A 54 22.79 5.47 -15.59
CA ASN A 54 23.82 6.21 -14.86
C ASN A 54 25.08 5.36 -14.61
N GLU A 55 24.92 4.07 -14.29
CA GLU A 55 26.05 3.15 -14.11
C GLU A 55 26.84 2.92 -15.42
N THR A 56 26.16 2.88 -16.56
CA THR A 56 26.80 2.64 -17.87
C THR A 56 27.50 3.88 -18.44
N ASN A 57 27.13 5.08 -18.00
CA ASN A 57 27.75 6.34 -18.44
C ASN A 57 28.93 6.79 -17.55
N SER A 58 29.16 6.18 -16.39
CA SER A 58 30.29 6.53 -15.52
C SER A 58 31.45 5.53 -15.67
N ASN A 59 32.40 5.83 -16.57
CA ASN A 59 33.78 5.39 -16.37
C ASN A 59 34.37 6.31 -15.29
N TYR A 60 34.71 5.74 -14.13
CA TYR A 60 35.12 6.40 -12.88
C TYR A 60 33.98 6.94 -12.00
N SER A 61 33.55 6.17 -10.99
CA SER A 61 33.97 6.35 -9.59
C SER A 61 33.11 5.54 -8.62
N THR A 62 33.76 5.12 -7.55
CA THR A 62 33.25 4.48 -6.32
C THR A 62 31.84 4.96 -5.92
N VAL A 63 30.92 4.00 -5.75
CA VAL A 63 29.57 4.19 -5.22
C VAL A 63 29.64 4.73 -3.79
N HIS A 64 29.63 6.06 -3.66
CA HIS A 64 29.23 6.71 -2.42
C HIS A 64 27.73 7.00 -2.51
N ILE A 65 26.91 6.06 -2.04
CA ILE A 65 25.53 6.37 -1.63
C ILE A 65 25.65 7.33 -0.45
N LYS A 66 25.69 8.64 -0.73
CA LYS A 66 25.54 9.69 0.29
C LYS A 66 24.07 9.74 0.72
N HIS A 67 23.69 8.74 1.51
CA HIS A 67 22.59 8.86 2.47
C HIS A 67 23.16 8.98 3.88
N GLU A 68 24.09 9.92 4.09
CA GLU A 68 24.30 10.49 5.43
C GLU A 68 23.44 11.73 5.57
N LYS A 69 22.28 11.58 6.23
CA LYS A 69 21.59 12.72 6.84
C LYS A 69 22.48 13.26 7.96
N LYS A 70 23.32 14.26 7.67
CA LYS A 70 23.83 15.16 8.72
C LYS A 70 22.69 16.09 9.13
N TYR A 71 22.00 15.76 10.22
CA TYR A 71 21.15 16.71 10.90
C TYR A 71 22.03 17.80 11.54
N LYS A 72 22.13 18.96 10.88
CA LYS A 72 22.40 20.21 11.59
C LYS A 72 21.06 20.89 11.85
N LYS A 73 20.87 21.26 13.12
CA LYS A 73 19.73 22.04 13.61
C LYS A 73 19.91 23.47 13.11
N GLY A 74 18.98 23.92 12.28
CA GLY A 74 18.97 25.26 11.70
C GLY A 74 19.52 25.26 10.28
N ASP A 75 18.63 25.14 9.30
CA ASP A 75 18.53 26.01 8.12
C ASP A 75 17.46 25.45 7.18
N SER A 76 16.63 26.36 6.67
CA SER A 76 15.57 26.10 5.71
C SER A 76 16.18 25.78 4.35
N TYR A 77 16.07 24.52 3.89
CA TYR A 77 16.33 24.17 2.50
C TYR A 77 15.19 23.34 1.91
N GLU A 78 14.80 23.75 0.71
CA GLU A 78 13.76 23.18 -0.14
C GLU A 78 14.02 21.69 -0.41
N ARG A 79 13.02 20.87 -0.11
CA ARG A 79 13.00 19.46 -0.51
C ARG A 79 12.98 19.37 -2.03
N HIS A 80 14.07 18.91 -2.62
CA HIS A 80 14.05 18.38 -3.99
C HIS A 80 13.38 17.01 -3.94
N SER A 81 12.08 17.00 -4.18
CA SER A 81 11.28 15.80 -4.43
C SER A 81 11.56 15.35 -5.85
N TYR A 82 12.36 14.30 -6.04
CA TYR A 82 12.49 13.65 -7.34
C TYR A 82 11.16 12.93 -7.62
N SER A 83 10.35 13.51 -8.51
CA SER A 83 9.12 12.90 -8.98
C SER A 83 9.45 11.84 -10.03
N ILE A 84 9.50 10.57 -9.65
CA ILE A 84 9.55 9.49 -10.66
C ILE A 84 8.16 9.24 -11.21
N LYS A 85 7.85 10.07 -12.21
CA LYS A 85 7.10 9.91 -13.46
C LYS A 85 7.04 11.34 -13.97
N CYS A 86 7.86 11.64 -14.98
CA CYS A 86 8.10 12.99 -15.49
C CYS A 86 6.81 13.83 -15.46
N VAL A 87 6.78 14.84 -14.59
CA VAL A 87 5.79 15.91 -14.67
C VAL A 87 6.04 16.57 -16.03
N ASN A 88 5.23 16.22 -17.01
CA ASN A 88 5.17 16.95 -18.26
C ASN A 88 4.66 18.35 -17.92
N HIS A 89 5.59 19.29 -17.70
CA HIS A 89 5.33 20.71 -17.85
C HIS A 89 5.17 21.02 -19.34
N ASN A 90 4.14 20.44 -19.97
CA ASN A 90 3.62 21.00 -21.21
C ASN A 90 2.92 22.31 -20.84
N LYS A 91 3.35 23.39 -21.47
CA LYS A 91 2.83 24.76 -21.31
C LYS A 91 1.36 24.95 -21.74
N ASP A 92 0.63 23.86 -22.03
CA ASP A 92 -0.81 23.86 -22.26
C ASP A 92 -1.54 23.45 -20.96
N GLU A 93 -1.77 24.45 -20.11
CA GLU A 93 -2.22 24.39 -18.71
C GLU A 93 -3.65 23.85 -18.46
N SER A 94 -4.21 22.95 -19.28
CA SER A 94 -5.58 22.46 -19.02
C SER A 94 -5.77 20.95 -18.88
N LYS A 95 -4.78 20.09 -19.19
CA LYS A 95 -5.01 18.63 -19.15
C LYS A 95 -3.89 17.71 -18.66
N SER A 96 -2.67 18.16 -18.37
CA SER A 96 -1.55 17.23 -18.07
C SER A 96 -1.04 17.21 -16.63
N LEU A 97 -1.91 17.40 -15.63
CA LEU A 97 -1.65 16.79 -14.32
C LEU A 97 -1.89 15.29 -14.50
N GLN A 98 -0.88 14.57 -14.96
CA GLN A 98 -0.97 13.13 -15.16
C GLN A 98 -0.92 12.45 -13.78
N TYR A 99 -2.07 12.34 -13.14
CA TYR A 99 -2.25 11.50 -11.95
C TYR A 99 -2.07 10.05 -12.37
N SER A 100 -0.87 9.49 -12.16
CA SER A 100 -0.44 8.21 -12.74
C SER A 100 -1.02 6.97 -12.07
N ARG A 101 -1.88 7.11 -11.05
CA ARG A 101 -2.41 5.99 -10.24
C ARG A 101 -3.92 5.83 -10.32
N GLU A 102 -4.49 5.94 -11.51
CA GLU A 102 -5.93 5.74 -11.73
C GLU A 102 -6.44 4.45 -11.09
N GLU A 103 -5.71 3.34 -11.21
CA GLU A 103 -6.08 2.05 -10.58
C GLU A 103 -6.25 2.16 -9.05
N LYS A 104 -5.40 2.95 -8.37
CA LYS A 104 -5.43 3.03 -6.90
C LYS A 104 -6.72 3.68 -6.40
N PHE A 105 -7.23 4.68 -7.12
CA PHE A 105 -8.50 5.33 -6.78
C PHE A 105 -9.69 4.57 -7.35
N LEU A 106 -9.63 4.12 -8.60
CA LEU A 106 -10.78 3.57 -9.33
C LEU A 106 -11.14 2.12 -8.98
N LEU A 107 -10.19 1.32 -8.49
CA LEU A 107 -10.44 -0.10 -8.24
C LEU A 107 -11.57 -0.31 -7.22
N PRO A 108 -12.47 -1.28 -7.47
CA PRO A 108 -13.61 -1.56 -6.62
C PRO A 108 -13.14 -1.93 -5.21
N VAL A 109 -13.93 -1.50 -4.23
CA VAL A 109 -13.68 -1.75 -2.82
C VAL A 109 -14.50 -2.95 -2.40
N THR A 110 -13.82 -3.99 -1.93
CA THR A 110 -14.53 -5.16 -1.38
C THR A 110 -15.05 -4.83 0.00
N LEU A 111 -16.36 -4.98 0.15
CA LEU A 111 -17.05 -4.83 1.42
C LEU A 111 -17.15 -6.20 2.09
N ALA A 112 -16.72 -6.28 3.35
CA ALA A 112 -17.04 -7.46 4.15
C ALA A 112 -18.54 -7.44 4.45
N ALA A 113 -19.23 -8.54 4.15
CA ALA A 113 -20.56 -8.75 4.71
C ALA A 113 -20.43 -8.71 6.24
N CYS A 114 -21.17 -7.80 6.88
CA CYS A 114 -21.24 -7.75 8.33
C CYS A 114 -22.12 -8.92 8.79
N VAL A 115 -21.58 -10.14 8.75
CA VAL A 115 -22.27 -11.31 9.28
C VAL A 115 -22.27 -11.16 10.79
N THR A 116 -23.43 -10.87 11.37
CA THR A 116 -23.70 -11.05 12.79
C THR A 116 -23.57 -12.55 13.07
N VAL A 117 -22.36 -12.99 13.43
CA VAL A 117 -22.14 -14.37 13.87
C VAL A 117 -22.85 -14.50 15.21
N SER A 118 -24.03 -15.13 15.22
CA SER A 118 -24.67 -15.61 16.43
C SER A 118 -23.71 -16.58 17.09
N SER A 119 -23.23 -16.22 18.28
CA SER A 119 -22.21 -16.94 19.04
C SER A 119 -22.80 -18.22 19.63
N GLN A 120 -23.00 -19.26 18.82
CA GLN A 120 -23.33 -20.58 19.32
C GLN A 120 -22.50 -21.65 18.60
N HIS A 121 -21.63 -22.29 19.37
CA HIS A 121 -20.85 -23.49 19.10
C HIS A 121 -19.75 -23.42 18.01
N LEU A 122 -18.53 -23.06 18.44
CA LEU A 122 -17.30 -23.44 17.75
C LEU A 122 -16.43 -24.28 18.69
N HIS A 123 -16.14 -25.50 18.26
CA HIS A 123 -15.29 -26.47 18.96
C HIS A 123 -13.81 -26.01 19.06
N PRO A 124 -13.06 -26.40 20.12
CA PRO A 124 -11.81 -25.72 20.48
C PRO A 124 -10.52 -26.29 19.86
N ARG A 125 -10.55 -27.30 18.98
CA ARG A 125 -9.35 -28.12 18.70
C ARG A 125 -8.56 -27.87 17.41
N ASN A 126 -8.91 -26.88 16.59
CA ASN A 126 -8.07 -26.40 15.46
C ASN A 126 -7.90 -24.86 15.51
N THR A 127 -7.53 -24.36 16.69
CA THR A 127 -7.67 -22.97 17.19
C THR A 127 -6.62 -21.96 16.71
N LEU A 128 -5.89 -22.23 15.62
CA LEU A 128 -4.94 -21.28 15.05
C LEU A 128 -5.54 -20.34 13.99
N CYS A 129 -6.76 -20.62 13.49
CA CYS A 129 -7.42 -19.82 12.44
C CYS A 129 -8.84 -19.35 12.80
N THR A 130 -9.18 -19.25 14.10
CA THR A 130 -10.40 -18.54 14.56
C THR A 130 -10.12 -17.10 14.97
N ALA A 131 -8.93 -16.56 14.68
CA ALA A 131 -8.70 -15.11 14.66
C ALA A 131 -9.86 -14.48 13.88
N ARG A 132 -10.70 -13.71 14.57
CA ARG A 132 -11.98 -13.17 14.09
C ARG A 132 -11.89 -12.90 12.59
N ARG A 133 -12.57 -13.72 11.77
CA ARG A 133 -12.58 -13.65 10.30
C ARG A 133 -12.74 -12.17 9.90
N GLY A 134 -11.65 -11.47 9.54
CA GLY A 134 -11.71 -10.02 9.31
C GLY A 134 -10.56 -9.17 9.84
N ASP A 135 -9.68 -9.67 10.71
CA ASP A 135 -8.54 -8.89 11.21
C ASP A 135 -7.19 -9.50 10.79
N PHE A 136 -6.71 -9.10 9.62
CA PHE A 136 -5.43 -9.56 9.07
C PHE A 136 -4.24 -9.17 9.95
N ILE A 137 -4.26 -7.96 10.51
CA ILE A 137 -3.19 -7.44 11.37
C ILE A 137 -3.17 -8.22 12.69
N GLY A 138 -4.36 -8.47 13.27
CA GLY A 138 -4.52 -9.33 14.44
C GLY A 138 -4.05 -10.77 14.19
N ALA A 139 -4.35 -11.34 13.03
CA ALA A 139 -3.88 -12.68 12.66
C ALA A 139 -2.34 -12.75 12.62
N TYR A 140 -1.68 -11.77 12.00
CA TYR A 140 -0.21 -11.70 12.01
C TYR A 140 0.35 -11.58 13.42
N TYR A 141 -0.22 -10.71 14.26
CA TYR A 141 0.20 -10.56 15.64
C TYR A 141 0.15 -11.89 16.40
N GLN A 142 -0.97 -12.60 16.33
CA GLN A 142 -1.16 -13.88 17.02
C GLN A 142 -0.17 -14.95 16.54
N LEU A 143 0.09 -15.01 15.24
CA LEU A 143 0.96 -16.02 14.64
C LEU A 143 2.45 -15.75 14.89
N GLU A 144 2.87 -14.49 14.78
CA GLU A 144 4.28 -14.14 14.63
C GLU A 144 4.85 -13.27 15.75
N LEU A 145 4.02 -12.65 16.59
CA LEU A 145 4.46 -11.71 17.63
C LEU A 145 4.01 -12.10 19.04
N HIS A 146 2.84 -12.73 19.19
CA HIS A 146 2.33 -13.12 20.50
C HIS A 146 3.31 -14.08 21.22
N ASN A 147 3.69 -13.72 22.45
CA ASN A 147 4.70 -14.40 23.26
C ASN A 147 6.09 -14.55 22.60
N LYS A 148 6.41 -13.72 21.59
CA LYS A 148 7.70 -13.69 20.92
C LYS A 148 8.33 -12.33 21.08
N VAL A 149 9.59 -12.29 21.50
CA VAL A 149 10.35 -11.04 21.53
C VAL A 149 10.88 -10.78 20.12
N LYS A 150 10.31 -9.79 19.44
CA LYS A 150 10.79 -9.29 18.15
C LYS A 150 11.00 -7.79 18.22
N THR A 151 12.03 -7.31 17.54
CA THR A 151 12.32 -5.88 17.36
C THR A 151 11.66 -5.34 16.10
N ALA A 152 11.56 -4.02 15.96
CA ALA A 152 11.14 -3.40 14.71
C ALA A 152 12.07 -3.77 13.54
N ALA A 153 13.36 -3.97 13.79
CA ALA A 153 14.32 -4.45 12.80
C ALA A 153 14.03 -5.87 12.30
N ASP A 154 13.54 -6.76 13.18
CA ASP A 154 13.11 -8.11 12.80
C ASP A 154 11.89 -8.06 11.88
N LEU A 155 10.93 -7.17 12.18
CA LEU A 155 9.76 -6.96 11.32
C LEU A 155 10.14 -6.35 9.97
N VAL A 156 11.08 -5.40 9.94
CA VAL A 156 11.62 -4.83 8.69
C VAL A 156 12.26 -5.93 7.84
N SER A 157 13.08 -6.80 8.45
CA SER A 157 13.71 -7.91 7.75
C SER A 157 12.68 -8.90 7.18
N ALA A 158 11.66 -9.24 7.98
CA ALA A 158 10.58 -10.13 7.54
C ALA A 158 9.69 -9.49 6.45
N ALA A 159 9.44 -8.18 6.53
CA ALA A 159 8.71 -7.44 5.51
C ALA A 159 9.48 -7.42 4.18
N ALA A 160 10.78 -7.12 4.23
CA ALA A 160 11.68 -7.12 3.09
C ALA A 160 11.75 -8.49 2.39
N GLU A 161 11.81 -9.58 3.16
CA GLU A 161 11.74 -10.95 2.64
C GLU A 161 10.37 -11.25 2.01
N GLY A 162 9.28 -10.80 2.65
CA GLY A 162 7.92 -10.92 2.15
C GLY A 162 7.70 -10.25 0.80
N ILE A 163 8.26 -9.04 0.62
CA ILE A 163 8.27 -8.30 -0.65
C ILE A 163 8.94 -9.14 -1.74
N ILE A 164 10.16 -9.65 -1.49
CA ILE A 164 10.89 -10.48 -2.45
C ILE A 164 10.10 -11.73 -2.83
N LYS A 165 9.53 -12.43 -1.84
CA LYS A 165 8.75 -13.66 -2.07
C LYS A 165 7.51 -13.42 -2.94
N GLU A 166 6.73 -12.38 -2.64
CA GLU A 166 5.53 -12.08 -3.43
C GLU A 166 5.88 -11.53 -4.82
N GLY A 167 6.91 -10.70 -4.94
CA GLY A 167 7.37 -10.21 -6.23
C GLY A 167 7.90 -11.32 -7.12
N THR A 168 8.65 -12.27 -6.56
CA THR A 168 9.13 -13.46 -7.30
C THR A 168 7.96 -14.27 -7.86
N ARG A 169 6.89 -14.46 -7.08
CA ARG A 169 5.67 -15.17 -7.54
C ARG A 169 4.94 -14.46 -8.68
N LEU A 170 5.08 -13.15 -8.77
CA LEU A 170 4.46 -12.32 -9.79
C LEU A 170 5.39 -12.05 -10.98
N GLY A 171 6.61 -12.61 -10.99
CA GLY A 171 7.61 -12.32 -12.01
C GLY A 171 8.19 -10.89 -11.92
N LYS A 172 8.00 -10.19 -10.81
CA LYS A 172 8.46 -8.82 -10.53
C LYS A 172 9.70 -8.79 -9.64
N ILE A 173 10.70 -9.61 -9.97
CA ILE A 173 11.88 -9.84 -9.09
C ILE A 173 12.71 -8.58 -8.91
N HIS A 174 12.97 -7.82 -9.98
CA HIS A 174 13.80 -6.60 -9.93
C HIS A 174 13.14 -5.52 -9.07
N GLU A 175 11.87 -5.22 -9.36
CA GLU A 175 11.06 -4.28 -8.57
C GLU A 175 11.01 -4.70 -7.09
N ALA A 176 10.82 -5.99 -6.80
CA ALA A 176 10.78 -6.48 -5.42
C ALA A 176 12.13 -6.36 -4.69
N LYS A 177 13.25 -6.56 -5.38
CA LYS A 177 14.58 -6.33 -4.80
C LYS A 177 14.79 -4.86 -4.48
N SER A 178 14.43 -3.96 -5.38
CA SER A 178 14.54 -2.50 -5.15
C SER A 178 13.71 -2.07 -3.93
N LEU A 179 12.41 -2.41 -3.90
CA LEU A 179 11.53 -2.10 -2.75
C LEU A 179 12.06 -2.67 -1.42
N SER A 180 12.57 -3.91 -1.45
CA SER A 180 13.14 -4.59 -0.28
C SER A 180 14.41 -3.89 0.22
N GLN A 181 15.30 -3.47 -0.69
CA GLN A 181 16.51 -2.72 -0.36
C GLN A 181 16.19 -1.35 0.24
N GLN A 182 15.23 -0.61 -0.34
CA GLN A 182 14.75 0.66 0.21
C GLN A 182 14.25 0.50 1.65
N LEU A 183 13.48 -0.56 1.94
CA LEU A 183 13.01 -0.84 3.30
C LEU A 183 14.15 -1.24 4.26
N LEU A 184 15.09 -2.07 3.81
CA LEU A 184 16.22 -2.54 4.61
C LEU A 184 17.20 -1.43 4.98
N ALA A 185 17.30 -0.37 4.16
CA ALA A 185 18.12 0.80 4.48
C ALA A 185 17.73 1.45 5.84
N PHE A 186 16.47 1.29 6.27
CA PHE A 186 15.95 1.82 7.53
C PHE A 186 15.92 0.80 8.67
N LYS A 187 16.42 -0.42 8.47
CA LYS A 187 16.44 -1.48 9.49
C LYS A 187 17.05 -1.04 10.81
N HIS A 188 18.18 -0.33 10.73
CA HIS A 188 18.93 0.16 11.89
C HIS A 188 18.09 1.05 12.83
N SER A 189 17.08 1.76 12.30
CA SER A 189 16.17 2.58 13.11
C SER A 189 15.27 1.74 14.03
N GLY A 190 15.22 0.42 13.83
CA GLY A 190 14.44 -0.53 14.61
C GLY A 190 15.26 -1.42 15.55
N ASP A 191 16.59 -1.32 15.55
CA ASP A 191 17.46 -2.17 16.37
C ASP A 191 17.22 -1.93 17.86
N GLY A 192 17.10 -3.00 18.64
CA GLY A 192 16.83 -2.96 20.07
C GLY A 192 15.42 -2.44 20.47
N LYS A 193 14.60 -2.02 19.50
CA LYS A 193 13.24 -1.52 19.75
C LYS A 193 12.24 -2.67 19.71
N CYS A 194 12.05 -3.32 20.86
CA CYS A 194 11.07 -4.40 21.01
C CYS A 194 9.66 -3.94 20.61
N ILE A 195 8.97 -4.74 19.82
CA ILE A 195 7.56 -4.55 19.47
C ILE A 195 6.70 -5.01 20.65
N ASN A 196 6.62 -4.17 21.67
CA ASN A 196 5.61 -4.27 22.71
C ASN A 196 4.69 -3.07 22.56
N TYR A 197 3.61 -3.26 21.81
CA TYR A 197 2.45 -2.37 21.73
C TYR A 197 2.76 -0.91 21.34
N HIS A 198 2.43 -0.60 20.08
CA HIS A 198 2.05 0.73 19.63
C HIS A 198 3.14 1.78 19.45
N LYS A 199 4.39 1.45 19.10
CA LYS A 199 5.27 2.50 18.56
C LYS A 199 6.22 1.95 17.50
N ILE A 200 5.88 2.23 16.25
CA ILE A 200 6.79 2.04 15.12
C ILE A 200 7.71 3.26 15.07
N PRO A 201 9.04 3.08 14.96
CA PRO A 201 9.97 4.18 14.69
C PRO A 201 9.49 5.00 13.49
N SER A 202 9.53 6.33 13.60
CA SER A 202 9.00 7.23 12.58
C SER A 202 9.60 6.95 11.21
N GLU A 203 10.91 6.73 11.15
CA GLU A 203 11.65 6.48 9.91
C GLU A 203 11.18 5.21 9.20
N ILE A 204 10.91 4.14 9.95
CA ILE A 204 10.39 2.87 9.41
C ILE A 204 8.96 3.07 8.90
N GLY A 205 8.14 3.79 9.65
CA GLY A 205 6.76 4.04 9.25
C GLY A 205 6.64 4.95 8.02
N GLU A 206 7.46 5.99 7.95
CA GLU A 206 7.56 6.91 6.81
C GLU A 206 7.95 6.16 5.53
N ILE A 207 8.98 5.30 5.57
CA ILE A 207 9.35 4.50 4.40
C ILE A 207 8.24 3.48 4.04
N CYS A 208 7.56 2.87 5.01
CA CYS A 208 6.41 2.01 4.72
C CYS A 208 5.28 2.76 4.00
N VAL A 209 4.99 4.00 4.39
CA VAL A 209 4.03 4.86 3.69
C VAL A 209 4.50 5.15 2.27
N ASN A 210 5.75 5.57 2.11
CA ASN A 210 6.32 5.90 0.81
C ASN A 210 6.24 4.69 -0.15
N LEU A 211 6.74 3.52 0.25
CA LEU A 211 6.69 2.28 -0.54
C LEU A 211 5.25 1.82 -0.85
N TYR A 212 4.31 2.00 0.09
CA TYR A 212 2.89 1.70 -0.16
C TYR A 212 2.26 2.66 -1.18
N THR A 213 2.83 3.85 -1.35
CA THR A 213 2.35 4.86 -2.30
C THR A 213 3.07 4.89 -3.64
N GLN A 214 4.18 4.18 -3.83
CA GLN A 214 4.75 4.04 -5.17
C GLN A 214 3.79 3.26 -6.08
N ASP A 215 3.73 3.60 -7.37
CA ASP A 215 3.02 2.79 -8.37
C ASP A 215 3.78 1.47 -8.57
N SER A 216 3.55 0.52 -7.68
CA SER A 216 4.26 -0.76 -7.64
C SER A 216 3.32 -1.96 -7.52
N PHE A 217 3.83 -3.17 -7.75
CA PHE A 217 3.06 -4.40 -7.50
C PHE A 217 2.64 -4.53 -6.02
N TRP A 218 3.39 -3.90 -5.11
CA TRP A 218 3.31 -4.17 -3.68
C TRP A 218 1.98 -3.74 -3.07
N TYR A 219 1.56 -2.48 -3.27
CA TYR A 219 0.28 -2.01 -2.75
C TYR A 219 -0.90 -2.71 -3.44
N LYS A 220 -0.78 -3.01 -4.74
CA LYS A 220 -1.79 -3.78 -5.52
C LYS A 220 -1.97 -5.15 -4.89
N ARG A 221 -0.86 -5.82 -4.56
CA ARG A 221 -0.86 -7.15 -3.94
C ARG A 221 -1.45 -7.15 -2.53
N ILE A 222 -1.04 -6.21 -1.68
CA ILE A 222 -1.57 -6.04 -0.33
C ILE A 222 -3.09 -5.85 -0.40
N ASN A 223 -3.56 -4.89 -1.19
CA ASN A 223 -4.98 -4.59 -1.28
C ASN A 223 -5.79 -5.74 -1.88
N HIS A 224 -5.25 -6.45 -2.86
CA HIS A 224 -5.89 -7.65 -3.42
C HIS A 224 -6.12 -8.72 -2.34
N VAL A 225 -5.09 -9.08 -1.57
CA VAL A 225 -5.20 -10.13 -0.55
C VAL A 225 -6.13 -9.71 0.60
N LEU A 226 -6.04 -8.45 1.03
CA LEU A 226 -6.90 -7.91 2.08
C LEU A 226 -8.38 -7.78 1.65
N ARG A 227 -8.66 -7.70 0.34
CA ARG A 227 -10.02 -7.73 -0.20
C ARG A 227 -10.61 -9.15 -0.21
N THR A 228 -9.77 -10.17 -0.40
CA THR A 228 -10.18 -11.58 -0.42
C THR A 228 -10.05 -12.25 0.95
N VAL A 229 -10.63 -11.64 1.99
CA VAL A 229 -10.45 -12.09 3.39
C VAL A 229 -10.85 -13.54 3.62
N ALA A 230 -11.86 -14.04 2.91
CA ALA A 230 -12.31 -15.42 3.01
C ALA A 230 -11.23 -16.46 2.66
N ASN A 231 -10.22 -16.08 1.88
CA ASN A 231 -9.20 -16.96 1.33
C ASN A 231 -7.78 -16.62 1.82
N ILE A 232 -7.65 -15.92 2.96
CA ILE A 232 -6.33 -15.58 3.49
C ILE A 232 -5.67 -16.85 4.05
N THR A 233 -4.58 -17.27 3.42
CA THR A 233 -3.77 -18.41 3.87
C THR A 233 -2.74 -17.96 4.91
N LEU A 234 -2.28 -18.90 5.75
CA LEU A 234 -1.20 -18.68 6.72
C LEU A 234 0.05 -18.09 6.06
N GLU A 235 0.38 -18.57 4.85
CA GLU A 235 1.51 -18.08 4.08
C GLU A 235 1.36 -16.60 3.69
N LYS A 236 0.16 -16.16 3.32
CA LYS A 236 -0.11 -14.74 3.05
C LYS A 236 0.04 -13.87 4.28
N VAL A 237 -0.40 -14.38 5.43
CA VAL A 237 -0.18 -13.69 6.71
C VAL A 237 1.32 -13.57 7.00
N LYS A 238 2.12 -14.62 6.77
CA LYS A 238 3.57 -14.57 7.01
C LYS A 238 4.31 -13.63 6.06
N THR A 239 3.91 -13.58 4.79
CA THR A 239 4.60 -12.78 3.76
C THR A 239 4.18 -11.32 3.73
N LEU A 240 2.90 -11.01 3.92
CA LEU A 240 2.39 -9.62 3.87
C LEU A 240 2.19 -9.00 5.27
N GLY A 241 1.96 -9.83 6.29
CA GLY A 241 1.68 -9.42 7.66
C GLY A 241 2.71 -8.48 8.27
N PRO A 242 4.04 -8.73 8.16
CA PRO A 242 5.04 -7.85 8.75
C PRO A 242 4.92 -6.40 8.24
N PHE A 243 4.85 -6.20 6.92
CA PHE A 243 4.71 -4.88 6.33
C PHE A 243 3.37 -4.22 6.70
N CYS A 244 2.27 -4.95 6.57
CA CYS A 244 0.95 -4.45 6.93
C CYS A 244 0.87 -4.03 8.41
N TYR A 245 1.54 -4.77 9.30
CA TYR A 245 1.61 -4.44 10.73
C TYR A 245 2.38 -3.14 10.96
N LEU A 246 3.56 -2.99 10.35
CA LEU A 246 4.35 -1.75 10.43
C LEU A 246 3.56 -0.53 9.95
N LEU A 247 2.95 -0.63 8.77
CA LEU A 247 2.14 0.46 8.21
C LEU A 247 0.92 0.76 9.09
N TYR A 248 0.16 -0.25 9.51
CA TYR A 248 -1.05 -0.07 10.32
C TYR A 248 -0.76 0.67 11.63
N TYR A 249 0.23 0.22 12.39
CA TYR A 249 0.54 0.85 13.67
C TYR A 249 1.18 2.23 13.49
N TYR A 250 1.94 2.47 12.42
CA TYR A 250 2.39 3.82 12.11
C TYR A 250 1.22 4.77 11.87
N LEU A 251 0.23 4.40 11.06
CA LEU A 251 -0.96 5.23 10.81
C LEU A 251 -1.78 5.45 12.09
N LEU A 252 -1.93 4.41 12.94
CA LEU A 252 -2.65 4.52 14.21
C LEU A 252 -1.96 5.47 15.21
N ASN A 253 -0.64 5.56 15.13
CA ASN A 253 0.18 6.44 15.96
C ASN A 253 0.21 7.89 15.45
N ASN A 254 -0.05 8.08 14.17
CA ASN A 254 -0.03 9.38 13.48
C ASN A 254 -1.42 9.73 12.91
N SER A 255 -2.48 9.29 13.59
CA SER A 255 -3.85 9.51 13.12
C SER A 255 -4.19 11.00 13.10
N THR A 256 -4.91 11.44 12.08
CA THR A 256 -5.18 12.87 11.83
C THR A 256 -6.67 13.16 12.08
N THR A 257 -6.98 14.10 12.98
CA THR A 257 -8.35 14.37 13.47
C THR A 257 -8.95 15.68 12.97
N ASP A 258 -8.14 16.59 12.44
CA ASP A 258 -8.54 17.87 11.85
C ASP A 258 -9.17 17.71 10.45
N ILE A 259 -9.01 16.54 9.83
CA ILE A 259 -9.62 16.22 8.53
C ILE A 259 -10.99 15.59 8.76
N LEU A 260 -12.03 16.33 8.39
CA LEU A 260 -13.43 15.93 8.63
C LEU A 260 -14.08 15.22 7.44
N THR A 261 -13.58 15.38 6.23
CA THR A 261 -14.18 14.75 5.04
C THR A 261 -13.11 14.36 4.04
N VAL A 262 -13.28 13.18 3.47
CA VAL A 262 -12.42 12.66 2.40
C VAL A 262 -13.25 12.07 1.27
N TYR A 263 -12.62 11.96 0.10
CA TYR A 263 -13.29 11.62 -1.16
C TYR A 263 -12.56 10.49 -1.87
N ARG A 264 -13.31 9.60 -2.52
CA ARG A 264 -12.73 8.55 -3.37
C ARG A 264 -13.63 8.30 -4.57
N SER A 265 -13.07 8.47 -5.76
CA SER A 265 -13.76 8.10 -7.01
C SER A 265 -13.58 6.62 -7.27
N LEU A 266 -14.62 5.93 -7.72
CA LEU A 266 -14.66 4.49 -7.96
C LEU A 266 -15.39 4.21 -9.26
N ASN A 267 -15.05 3.10 -9.90
CA ASN A 267 -15.88 2.53 -10.95
C ASN A 267 -16.65 1.32 -10.38
N LEU A 268 -17.93 1.52 -10.07
CA LEU A 268 -18.79 0.50 -9.47
C LEU A 268 -19.91 0.07 -10.43
N THR A 269 -20.30 -1.18 -10.35
CA THR A 269 -21.56 -1.69 -10.89
C THR A 269 -22.74 -1.35 -9.97
N ASP A 270 -23.98 -1.47 -10.47
CA ASP A 270 -25.17 -1.27 -9.62
C ASP A 270 -25.21 -2.24 -8.43
N LYS A 271 -24.83 -3.51 -8.66
CA LYS A 271 -24.73 -4.52 -7.60
C LYS A 271 -23.72 -4.13 -6.52
N GLU A 272 -22.60 -3.52 -6.89
CA GLU A 272 -21.61 -3.04 -5.91
C GLU A 272 -22.09 -1.80 -5.19
N ARG A 273 -22.74 -0.85 -5.87
CA ARG A 273 -23.37 0.31 -5.22
C ARG A 273 -24.40 -0.11 -4.17
N GLN A 274 -25.23 -1.11 -4.47
CA GLN A 274 -26.21 -1.63 -3.51
C GLN A 274 -25.55 -2.15 -2.22
N LYS A 275 -24.36 -2.75 -2.29
CA LYS A 275 -23.64 -3.21 -1.09
C LYS A 275 -23.24 -2.05 -0.16
N PHE A 276 -22.98 -0.86 -0.71
CA PHE A 276 -22.70 0.34 0.08
C PHE A 276 -23.94 0.93 0.76
N MET A 277 -25.14 0.58 0.30
CA MET A 277 -26.41 1.05 0.88
C MET A 277 -26.84 0.22 2.10
N SER A 278 -25.99 -0.71 2.56
CA SER A 278 -26.21 -1.43 3.81
C SER A 278 -25.98 -0.52 5.01
N ASP A 279 -26.71 -0.74 6.11
CA ASP A 279 -26.61 0.08 7.34
C ASP A 279 -25.16 0.26 7.82
N LYS A 280 -24.36 -0.80 7.69
CA LYS A 280 -22.94 -0.81 8.04
C LYS A 280 -22.10 -1.34 6.90
N VAL A 281 -21.04 -0.59 6.60
CA VAL A 281 -20.08 -0.87 5.54
C VAL A 281 -18.71 -1.02 6.18
N LYS A 282 -18.07 -2.19 6.03
CA LYS A 282 -16.73 -2.44 6.55
C LYS A 282 -15.72 -2.56 5.41
N LEU A 283 -14.69 -1.73 5.45
CA LEU A 283 -13.61 -1.73 4.47
C LEU A 283 -12.50 -2.66 4.94
N THR A 284 -12.19 -3.72 4.18
CA THR A 284 -11.26 -4.77 4.63
C THR A 284 -9.80 -4.53 4.27
N SER A 285 -9.53 -3.56 3.41
CA SER A 285 -8.19 -3.20 2.93
C SER A 285 -7.86 -1.77 3.32
N PHE A 286 -6.60 -1.37 3.11
CA PHE A 286 -6.23 0.03 3.18
C PHE A 286 -6.93 0.77 2.03
N ILE A 287 -7.51 1.94 2.32
CA ILE A 287 -8.28 2.71 1.33
C ILE A 287 -7.67 4.09 1.20
N SER A 288 -7.08 4.34 0.04
CA SER A 288 -6.59 5.66 -0.34
C SER A 288 -7.76 6.57 -0.68
N THR A 289 -7.78 7.74 -0.06
CA THR A 289 -8.77 8.78 -0.31
C THR A 289 -8.04 10.10 -0.52
N SER A 290 -8.70 11.09 -1.11
CA SER A 290 -8.17 12.44 -1.21
C SER A 290 -8.91 13.37 -0.26
N ARG A 291 -8.21 14.33 0.34
CA ARG A 291 -8.81 15.44 1.07
C ARG A 291 -9.50 16.43 0.14
N SER A 292 -9.05 16.50 -1.12
CA SER A 292 -9.61 17.38 -2.14
C SER A 292 -10.64 16.66 -2.99
N ARG A 293 -11.88 17.15 -2.96
CA ARG A 293 -12.95 16.65 -3.84
C ARG A 293 -12.58 16.79 -5.31
N LYS A 294 -11.93 17.91 -5.68
CA LYS A 294 -11.51 18.19 -7.06
C LYS A 294 -10.53 17.11 -7.54
N VAL A 295 -9.57 16.75 -6.69
CA VAL A 295 -8.60 15.68 -6.98
C VAL A 295 -9.29 14.32 -7.08
N ALA A 296 -10.19 13.98 -6.16
CA ALA A 296 -10.92 12.72 -6.26
C ALA A 296 -11.79 12.64 -7.53
N GLU A 297 -12.49 13.72 -7.88
CA GLU A 297 -13.33 13.78 -9.08
C GLU A 297 -12.53 13.82 -10.39
N PHE A 298 -11.25 14.20 -10.36
CA PHE A 298 -10.35 14.11 -11.51
C PHE A 298 -10.26 12.68 -12.06
N TYR A 299 -10.25 11.68 -11.18
CA TYR A 299 -10.33 10.29 -11.59
C TYR A 299 -11.72 9.98 -12.14
N ASP A 300 -11.80 9.57 -13.41
CA ASP A 300 -13.03 9.37 -14.20
C ASP A 300 -13.83 8.10 -13.81
N GLY A 301 -14.10 7.94 -12.51
CA GLY A 301 -14.96 6.90 -11.98
C GLY A 301 -16.44 7.29 -12.06
N ASN A 302 -17.33 6.32 -12.24
CA ASN A 302 -18.77 6.53 -12.29
C ASN A 302 -19.42 6.79 -10.92
N THR A 303 -18.67 6.64 -9.82
CA THR A 303 -19.16 6.77 -8.45
C THR A 303 -18.18 7.60 -7.61
N LEU A 304 -18.67 8.49 -6.74
CA LEU A 304 -17.90 9.23 -5.74
C LEU A 304 -18.35 8.82 -4.34
N LEU A 305 -17.43 8.30 -3.54
CA LEU A 305 -17.60 8.19 -2.10
C LEU A 305 -17.29 9.54 -1.45
N ILE A 306 -18.21 10.02 -0.62
CA ILE A 306 -18.06 11.20 0.22
C ILE A 306 -18.11 10.71 1.66
N ILE A 307 -16.97 10.69 2.34
CA ILE A 307 -16.80 10.04 3.64
C ILE A 307 -16.62 11.11 4.70
N ASP A 308 -17.62 11.25 5.56
CA ASP A 308 -17.56 12.07 6.77
C ASP A 308 -16.78 11.32 7.85
N LEU A 309 -15.64 11.89 8.23
CA LEU A 309 -14.75 11.39 9.29
C LEU A 309 -15.05 12.05 10.64
N ASN A 310 -16.01 12.98 10.70
CA ASN A 310 -16.31 13.69 11.93
C ASN A 310 -16.92 12.75 12.99
N MET A 311 -16.10 12.42 13.99
CA MET A 311 -16.48 11.61 15.14
C MET A 311 -16.83 12.47 16.38
N GLN A 312 -17.03 13.79 16.24
CA GLN A 312 -17.13 14.80 17.32
C GLN A 312 -18.22 14.60 18.38
N SER A 313 -19.07 13.57 18.32
CA SER A 313 -20.15 13.42 19.31
C SER A 313 -19.70 12.84 20.67
N ASP A 314 -18.40 12.77 20.97
CA ASP A 314 -17.90 12.31 22.26
C ASP A 314 -16.55 12.97 22.60
N MET A 315 -16.47 13.69 23.72
CA MET A 315 -15.27 14.38 24.25
C MET A 315 -14.04 13.46 24.45
N PHE A 316 -14.17 12.14 24.26
CA PHE A 316 -13.16 11.12 24.57
C PHE A 316 -12.68 10.31 23.34
N ALA A 317 -13.13 10.62 22.13
CA ALA A 317 -12.68 9.92 20.93
C ALA A 317 -11.31 10.48 20.46
N THR A 318 -10.22 9.84 20.88
CA THR A 318 -8.85 10.37 20.67
C THR A 318 -8.18 9.97 19.35
N LYS A 319 -8.80 9.11 18.52
CA LYS A 319 -8.19 8.64 17.27
C LYS A 319 -9.18 8.60 16.10
N SER A 320 -8.75 9.17 14.97
CA SER A 320 -9.43 9.10 13.67
C SER A 320 -9.45 7.65 13.13
N CYS A 321 -10.00 7.40 11.95
CA CYS A 321 -9.94 6.11 11.26
C CYS A 321 -8.87 6.03 10.15
N GLY A 322 -7.96 7.01 10.13
CA GLY A 322 -6.87 7.10 9.16
C GLY A 322 -5.86 8.19 9.52
N ALA A 323 -4.94 8.43 8.61
CA ALA A 323 -3.93 9.48 8.72
C ALA A 323 -3.76 10.23 7.39
N ASN A 324 -3.41 11.51 7.48
CA ASN A 324 -2.93 12.29 6.36
C ASN A 324 -1.51 11.85 6.01
N ILE A 325 -1.34 11.30 4.81
CA ILE A 325 -0.04 10.81 4.33
C ILE A 325 0.49 11.62 3.14
N SER A 326 -0.18 12.73 2.79
CA SER A 326 0.17 13.54 1.61
C SER A 326 1.64 13.98 1.59
N SER A 327 2.23 14.34 2.74
CA SER A 327 3.63 14.79 2.83
C SER A 327 4.68 13.67 2.70
N LEU A 328 4.26 12.41 2.80
CA LEU A 328 5.10 11.21 2.74
C LEU A 328 4.85 10.37 1.48
N SER A 329 3.71 10.59 0.83
CA SER A 329 3.31 9.91 -0.39
C SER A 329 4.30 10.22 -1.52
N ALA A 330 4.54 9.22 -2.37
CA ALA A 330 5.19 9.43 -3.67
C ALA A 330 4.40 10.40 -4.58
N PHE A 331 3.13 10.66 -4.26
CA PHE A 331 2.24 11.56 -4.99
C PHE A 331 1.58 12.60 -4.05
N PRO A 332 2.32 13.63 -3.59
CA PRO A 332 1.78 14.61 -2.64
C PRO A 332 0.57 15.40 -3.16
N VAL A 333 0.54 15.65 -4.47
CA VAL A 333 -0.53 16.38 -5.18
C VAL A 333 -1.89 15.70 -5.10
N GLU A 334 -1.94 14.42 -4.73
CA GLU A 334 -3.19 13.70 -4.55
C GLU A 334 -3.86 14.01 -3.21
N GLU A 335 -3.16 14.71 -2.30
CA GLU A 335 -3.61 15.02 -0.96
C GLU A 335 -4.11 13.78 -0.21
N GLU A 336 -3.35 12.68 -0.32
CA GLU A 336 -3.79 11.36 0.12
C GLU A 336 -4.02 11.30 1.64
N PHE A 337 -5.21 10.83 2.02
CA PHE A 337 -5.56 10.37 3.36
C PHE A 337 -5.81 8.87 3.30
N LEU A 338 -5.10 8.11 4.14
CA LEU A 338 -5.13 6.66 4.12
C LEU A 338 -5.97 6.12 5.28
N ILE A 339 -7.08 5.48 4.94
CA ILE A 339 -7.96 4.78 5.89
C ILE A 339 -7.42 3.37 6.10
N TRP A 340 -7.30 2.93 7.35
CA TRP A 340 -6.77 1.59 7.65
C TRP A 340 -7.83 0.48 7.53
N PRO A 341 -7.39 -0.79 7.32
CA PRO A 341 -8.25 -1.95 7.24
C PRO A 341 -9.14 -2.13 8.46
N GLY A 342 -10.35 -2.66 8.23
CA GLY A 342 -11.32 -2.98 9.25
C GLY A 342 -12.16 -1.78 9.73
N THR A 343 -11.98 -0.60 9.14
CA THR A 343 -12.79 0.57 9.45
C THR A 343 -14.25 0.38 9.01
N GLU A 344 -15.18 0.77 9.88
CA GLU A 344 -16.62 0.66 9.65
C GLU A 344 -17.22 2.04 9.40
N PHE A 345 -18.26 2.08 8.58
CA PHE A 345 -18.98 3.29 8.19
C PHE A 345 -20.48 3.02 8.20
N HIS A 346 -21.27 4.03 8.56
CA HIS A 346 -22.71 4.06 8.31
C HIS A 346 -22.98 4.62 6.92
N PHE A 347 -23.89 3.98 6.20
CA PHE A 347 -24.50 4.59 5.03
C PHE A 347 -25.37 5.76 5.46
N VAL A 348 -25.24 6.91 4.78
CA VAL A 348 -26.02 8.12 5.06
C VAL A 348 -27.06 8.34 3.97
N LYS A 349 -26.62 8.44 2.71
CA LYS A 349 -27.50 8.63 1.57
C LYS A 349 -26.82 8.30 0.25
N TYR A 350 -27.65 8.10 -0.78
CA TYR A 350 -27.26 7.90 -2.15
C TYR A 350 -27.95 8.93 -3.05
N VAL A 351 -27.20 9.55 -3.96
CA VAL A 351 -27.71 10.59 -4.88
C VAL A 351 -27.12 10.35 -6.27
N TYR A 352 -27.94 10.35 -7.32
CA TYR A 352 -27.45 10.41 -8.69
C TYR A 352 -27.40 11.85 -9.19
N HIS A 353 -26.21 12.31 -9.60
CA HIS A 353 -26.01 13.67 -10.06
C HIS A 353 -26.09 13.75 -11.59
N MET A 354 -27.28 14.07 -12.10
CA MET A 354 -27.60 14.09 -13.55
C MET A 354 -26.55 14.82 -14.41
N ALA A 355 -26.19 16.06 -14.03
CA ALA A 355 -25.25 16.87 -14.82
C ALA A 355 -23.83 16.28 -14.90
N LYS A 356 -23.41 15.53 -13.86
CA LYS A 356 -22.09 14.89 -13.81
C LYS A 356 -22.16 13.43 -14.26
N LYS A 357 -23.36 12.91 -14.53
CA LYS A 357 -23.65 11.48 -14.78
C LYS A 357 -22.97 10.55 -13.77
N LYS A 358 -22.89 10.97 -12.50
CA LYS A 358 -22.09 10.31 -11.45
C LYS A 358 -22.94 9.97 -10.23
N HIS A 359 -22.69 8.82 -9.64
CA HIS A 359 -23.36 8.36 -8.41
C HIS A 359 -22.60 8.86 -7.18
N PHE A 360 -23.28 9.47 -6.21
CA PHE A 360 -22.68 9.91 -4.95
C PHE A 360 -23.19 9.02 -3.81
N ILE A 361 -22.24 8.44 -3.06
CA ILE A 361 -22.53 7.65 -1.86
C ILE A 361 -21.92 8.39 -0.67
N HIS A 362 -22.77 8.77 0.27
CA HIS A 362 -22.35 9.42 1.50
C HIS A 362 -22.21 8.38 2.62
N LEU A 363 -21.04 8.35 3.25
CA LEU A 363 -20.70 7.47 4.36
C LEU A 363 -20.30 8.31 5.57
N LYS A 364 -20.53 7.79 6.77
CA LYS A 364 -20.08 8.40 8.04
C LYS A 364 -19.28 7.40 8.85
N ALA A 365 -18.07 7.76 9.28
CA ALA A 365 -17.19 6.89 10.06
C ALA A 365 -17.85 6.47 11.38
N LEU A 366 -17.75 5.17 11.68
CA LEU A 366 -18.28 4.59 12.91
C LEU A 366 -17.23 4.56 14.02
N LYS A 367 -17.62 4.95 15.24
CA LYS A 367 -16.78 4.80 16.42
C LYS A 367 -16.53 3.31 16.67
N LYS A 368 -15.26 2.90 16.69
CA LYS A 368 -14.89 1.60 17.22
C LYS A 368 -15.25 1.63 18.71
N LYS A 369 -16.28 0.87 19.12
CA LYS A 369 -16.50 0.64 20.56
C LYS A 369 -15.19 0.09 21.09
N SER A 370 -14.49 0.85 21.93
CA SER A 370 -13.39 0.31 22.70
C SER A 370 -13.99 -0.83 23.49
N HIS A 371 -13.70 -2.08 23.11
CA HIS A 371 -13.78 -3.14 24.09
C HIS A 371 -12.82 -2.70 25.18
N SER A 372 -13.38 -2.18 26.27
CA SER A 372 -12.72 -2.17 27.56
C SER A 372 -12.03 -3.51 27.66
N SER A 373 -10.70 -3.46 27.64
CA SER A 373 -9.83 -4.56 28.02
C SER A 373 -10.52 -5.26 29.18
N ILE A 374 -10.90 -6.52 28.97
CA ILE A 374 -11.26 -7.41 30.06
C ILE A 374 -10.03 -7.39 30.96
N SER A 375 -10.15 -6.61 32.01
CA SER A 375 -9.28 -6.61 33.15
C SER A 375 -9.24 -8.02 33.70
N SER A 376 -8.02 -8.51 33.92
CA SER A 376 -7.63 -9.43 34.99
C SER A 376 -8.44 -10.74 35.12
N VAL A 377 -7.80 -11.86 34.74
CA VAL A 377 -7.31 -12.85 35.73
C VAL A 377 -5.93 -13.32 35.28
#